data_AF-A0A1G6HPK0-F1
#
_entry.id   AF-A0A1G6HPK0-F1
#
_cell.length_a   1.000
_cell.length_b   1.000
_cell.length_c   1.000
_cell.angle_alpha   90.00
_cell.angle_beta   90.00
_cell.angle_gamma   90.00
#
_symmetry.space_group_name_H-M   'P 1'
#
loop_
_entity.id
_entity.type
_entity.pdbx_description
1 polymer ?
#
loop_
_entity_poly.entity_id
_entity_poly.type
_entity_poly.pdbx_seq_one_letter_code
_entity_poly.pdbx_strand_id
1 'polypeptide(L)'
;MPKEKHMGLLPTYFTPETTVRFITRETKRFLKQKKLWDQSEGWTSEVMKELAALSGKQYQFLTFEQVVLAVKIFVPERAISLMNEYSLAVQDDDDIKDAFEYAAVLHQENVLKALLDQHRNKAVLQEWIVVYSLFLENMVEGKSNPEVIIHQVIRELRGAIDRVEEECALFRQLTSMLTSKEIEVLQNIHKGYKRREIAKTMYTSEHTVKSHIRNILTKMGADNIKEAAATAHKANILQQNTCHNDKKD
;
A
#
# COMPACT_ATOMS: atom_id res chain seq x y z
N MET A 1 15.22 -22.52 16.38
CA MET A 1 14.35 -22.07 15.27
C MET A 1 15.24 -21.42 14.23
N PRO A 2 15.45 -22.02 13.05
CA PRO A 2 16.24 -21.36 12.02
C PRO A 2 15.37 -20.30 11.35
N LYS A 3 15.95 -19.10 11.23
CA LYS A 3 15.37 -17.91 10.62
C LYS A 3 15.18 -18.13 9.12
N GLU A 4 13.99 -17.88 8.61
CA GLU A 4 13.68 -17.80 7.19
C GLU A 4 14.56 -16.73 6.54
N LYS A 5 15.43 -17.16 5.62
CA LYS A 5 16.10 -16.27 4.67
C LYS A 5 15.21 -16.24 3.44
N HIS A 6 14.46 -15.15 3.25
CA HIS A 6 13.89 -14.84 1.94
C HIS A 6 15.03 -14.79 0.93
N MET A 7 15.03 -15.74 0.01
CA MET A 7 16.07 -15.93 -0.99
C MET A 7 15.66 -15.12 -2.22
N GLY A 8 15.96 -13.82 -2.16
CA GLY A 8 15.72 -12.89 -3.27
C GLY A 8 16.20 -13.49 -4.59
N LEU A 9 15.35 -13.32 -5.61
CA LEU A 9 15.37 -13.99 -6.90
C LEU A 9 16.79 -14.32 -7.42
N LEU A 10 17.01 -15.61 -7.59
CA LEU A 10 18.29 -16.32 -7.72
C LEU A 10 19.37 -15.61 -8.59
N PRO A 11 20.63 -15.54 -8.14
CA PRO A 11 21.78 -15.05 -8.91
C PRO A 11 21.93 -15.71 -10.29
N THR A 12 22.45 -14.95 -11.26
CA THR A 12 22.68 -15.34 -12.68
C THR A 12 23.72 -16.45 -12.91
N TYR A 13 24.22 -17.11 -11.86
CA TYR A 13 25.35 -18.07 -11.93
C TYR A 13 24.97 -19.55 -11.74
N PHE A 14 23.70 -19.92 -11.86
CA PHE A 14 23.27 -21.32 -11.70
C PHE A 14 23.06 -22.02 -13.05
N THR A 15 23.80 -23.11 -13.30
CA THR A 15 23.55 -24.03 -14.43
C THR A 15 22.36 -24.95 -14.11
N PRO A 16 21.64 -25.51 -15.10
CA PRO A 16 20.54 -26.44 -14.83
C PRO A 16 20.95 -27.60 -13.89
N GLU A 17 22.14 -28.17 -14.07
CA GLU A 17 22.64 -29.31 -13.30
C GLU A 17 22.94 -28.96 -11.83
N THR A 18 23.39 -27.72 -11.57
CA THR A 18 23.63 -27.22 -10.21
C THR A 18 22.33 -26.77 -9.54
N THR A 19 21.36 -26.32 -10.33
CA THR A 19 20.03 -25.86 -9.88
C THR A 19 19.14 -27.01 -9.39
N VAL A 20 19.21 -28.18 -10.03
CA VAL A 20 18.39 -29.37 -9.68
C VAL A 20 18.58 -29.81 -8.23
N ARG A 21 19.77 -29.56 -7.63
CA ARG A 21 20.07 -29.94 -6.24
C ARG A 21 19.24 -29.16 -5.21
N PHE A 22 18.68 -28.01 -5.60
CA PHE A 22 17.81 -27.19 -4.76
C PHE A 22 16.34 -27.63 -4.82
N ILE A 23 15.98 -28.54 -5.73
CA ILE A 23 14.65 -29.16 -5.72
C ILE A 23 14.61 -30.20 -4.61
N THR A 24 13.64 -30.08 -3.69
CA THR A 24 13.47 -31.00 -2.57
C THR A 24 13.14 -32.41 -3.05
N ARG A 25 13.38 -33.41 -2.19
CA ARG A 25 13.11 -34.82 -2.52
C ARG A 25 11.62 -35.06 -2.75
N GLU A 26 10.78 -34.39 -1.97
CA GLU A 26 9.33 -34.40 -2.00
C GLU A 26 8.82 -33.80 -3.32
N THR A 27 9.26 -32.59 -3.68
CA THR A 27 8.92 -31.94 -4.96
C THR A 27 9.35 -32.79 -6.13
N LYS A 28 10.57 -33.34 -6.11
CA LYS A 28 11.05 -34.26 -7.15
C LYS A 28 10.15 -35.49 -7.31
N ARG A 29 9.73 -36.12 -6.20
CA ARG A 29 8.82 -37.28 -6.24
C ARG A 29 7.48 -36.89 -6.85
N PHE A 30 6.93 -35.74 -6.44
CA PHE A 30 5.66 -35.23 -6.92
C PHE A 30 5.69 -34.92 -8.42
N LEU A 31 6.69 -34.20 -8.90
CA LEU A 31 6.85 -33.88 -10.32
C LEU A 31 7.01 -35.15 -11.18
N LYS A 32 7.71 -36.17 -10.69
CA LYS A 32 7.78 -37.48 -11.37
C LYS A 32 6.42 -38.16 -11.46
N GLN A 33 5.63 -38.14 -10.40
CA GLN A 33 4.28 -38.72 -10.38
C GLN A 33 3.35 -38.01 -11.38
N LYS A 34 3.46 -36.68 -11.48
CA LYS A 34 2.73 -35.85 -12.45
C LYS A 34 3.31 -35.88 -13.87
N LYS A 35 4.37 -36.67 -14.13
CA LYS A 35 5.09 -36.77 -15.40
C LYS A 35 5.64 -35.42 -15.90
N LEU A 36 6.05 -34.54 -14.98
CA LEU A 36 6.65 -33.23 -15.28
C LEU A 36 8.18 -33.23 -15.20
N TRP A 37 8.75 -34.30 -14.63
CA TRP A 37 10.20 -34.48 -14.50
C TRP A 37 10.78 -34.98 -15.83
N ASP A 38 11.72 -34.24 -16.42
CA ASP A 38 12.36 -34.52 -17.73
C ASP A 38 11.40 -34.55 -18.93
N GLN A 39 10.19 -33.98 -18.81
CA GLN A 39 9.19 -33.90 -19.89
C GLN A 39 8.73 -32.45 -20.09
N SER A 40 9.26 -31.79 -21.12
CA SER A 40 8.95 -30.38 -21.41
C SER A 40 7.50 -30.17 -21.86
N GLU A 41 6.91 -31.12 -22.60
CA GLU A 41 5.54 -31.03 -23.14
C GLU A 41 4.46 -31.06 -22.05
N GLY A 42 4.73 -31.68 -20.90
CA GLY A 42 3.78 -31.77 -19.79
C GLY A 42 3.53 -30.43 -19.09
N TRP A 43 4.38 -29.42 -19.30
CA TRP A 43 4.23 -28.10 -18.71
C TRP A 43 3.29 -27.23 -19.55
N THR A 44 2.04 -27.11 -19.10
CA THR A 44 0.97 -26.30 -19.71
C THR A 44 0.40 -25.29 -18.72
N SER A 45 -0.37 -24.31 -19.21
CA SER A 45 -1.04 -23.31 -18.37
C SER A 45 -2.00 -23.95 -17.37
N GLU A 46 -2.70 -25.02 -17.75
CA GLU A 46 -3.59 -25.78 -16.87
C GLU A 46 -2.81 -26.44 -15.73
N VAL A 47 -1.67 -27.05 -16.05
CA VAL A 47 -0.79 -27.64 -15.05
C VAL A 47 -0.25 -26.56 -14.09
N MET A 48 0.14 -25.39 -14.60
CA MET A 48 0.58 -24.30 -13.71
C MET A 48 -0.52 -23.86 -12.74
N LYS A 49 -1.77 -23.76 -13.21
CA LYS A 49 -2.93 -23.44 -12.35
C LYS A 49 -3.18 -24.55 -11.32
N GLU A 50 -3.05 -25.82 -11.69
CA GLU A 50 -3.12 -26.93 -10.74
C GLU A 50 -2.02 -26.85 -9.68
N LEU A 51 -0.77 -26.58 -10.09
CA LEU A 51 0.34 -26.45 -9.15
C LEU A 51 0.12 -25.30 -8.17
N ALA A 52 -0.42 -24.17 -8.63
CA ALA A 52 -0.73 -23.01 -7.79
C ALA A 52 -1.87 -23.29 -6.80
N ALA A 53 -2.88 -24.09 -7.21
CA ALA A 53 -3.93 -24.53 -6.30
C ALA A 53 -3.42 -25.53 -5.24
N LEU A 54 -2.30 -26.20 -5.53
CA LEU A 54 -1.63 -27.14 -4.66
C LEU A 54 -0.45 -26.50 -3.93
N SER A 55 -0.19 -25.21 -4.03
CA SER A 55 0.90 -24.55 -3.29
C SER A 55 0.40 -24.01 -1.94
N GLY A 56 1.30 -23.43 -1.15
CA GLY A 56 0.96 -22.85 0.15
C GLY A 56 0.89 -23.83 1.31
N LYS A 57 0.24 -23.41 2.41
CA LYS A 57 0.32 -24.11 3.72
C LYS A 57 -0.11 -25.58 3.71
N GLN A 58 -1.00 -25.98 2.80
CA GLN A 58 -1.47 -27.37 2.70
C GLN A 58 -0.40 -28.32 2.10
N TYR A 59 0.51 -27.79 1.29
CA TYR A 59 1.55 -28.55 0.60
C TYR A 59 2.88 -27.81 0.69
N GLN A 60 3.41 -27.71 1.92
CA GLN A 60 4.65 -26.98 2.25
C GLN A 60 5.89 -27.38 1.44
N PHE A 61 5.87 -28.53 0.75
CA PHE A 61 6.98 -28.94 -0.10
C PHE A 61 7.01 -28.24 -1.46
N LEU A 62 5.86 -27.82 -2.00
CA LEU A 62 5.74 -27.21 -3.33
C LEU A 62 5.66 -25.69 -3.20
N THR A 63 6.75 -25.08 -2.73
CA THR A 63 6.83 -23.62 -2.57
C THR A 63 6.95 -22.92 -3.93
N PHE A 64 6.67 -21.61 -3.96
CA PHE A 64 6.83 -20.78 -5.15
C PHE A 64 8.22 -20.97 -5.80
N GLU A 65 9.30 -20.97 -5.02
CA GLU A 65 10.66 -21.13 -5.52
C GLU A 65 10.90 -22.51 -6.11
N GLN A 66 10.31 -23.56 -5.52
CA GLN A 66 10.40 -24.92 -6.06
C GLN A 66 9.78 -25.01 -7.45
N VAL A 67 8.66 -24.31 -7.67
CA VAL A 67 8.00 -24.24 -8.98
C VAL A 67 8.84 -23.44 -9.97
N VAL A 68 9.34 -22.25 -9.59
CA VAL A 68 10.24 -21.45 -10.43
C VAL A 68 11.47 -22.24 -10.85
N LEU A 69 12.12 -22.92 -9.90
CA LEU A 69 13.30 -23.77 -10.17
C LEU A 69 12.97 -24.86 -11.17
N ALA A 70 11.87 -25.60 -10.96
CA ALA A 70 11.46 -26.69 -11.84
C ALA A 70 11.17 -26.20 -13.26
N VAL A 71 10.40 -25.12 -13.40
CA VAL A 71 10.08 -24.52 -14.70
C VAL A 71 11.36 -24.05 -15.40
N LYS A 72 12.26 -23.36 -14.69
CA LYS A 72 13.54 -22.88 -15.24
C LYS A 72 14.45 -24.02 -15.69
N ILE A 73 14.43 -25.16 -15.01
CA ILE A 73 15.23 -26.34 -15.37
C ILE A 73 14.65 -27.06 -16.59
N PHE A 74 13.34 -27.36 -16.57
CA PHE A 74 12.75 -28.29 -17.55
C PHE A 74 12.17 -27.60 -18.79
N VAL A 75 11.79 -26.33 -18.70
CA VAL A 75 11.17 -25.55 -19.79
C VAL A 75 11.63 -24.08 -19.79
N PRO A 76 12.95 -23.81 -19.84
CA PRO A 76 13.50 -22.46 -19.73
C PRO A 76 12.93 -21.47 -20.76
N GLU A 77 12.73 -21.91 -21.99
CA GLU A 77 12.22 -21.07 -23.10
C GLU A 77 10.79 -20.55 -22.86
N ARG A 78 10.00 -21.24 -22.03
CA ARG A 78 8.62 -20.84 -21.70
C ARG A 78 8.49 -20.41 -20.24
N ALA A 79 9.60 -20.25 -19.53
CA ALA A 79 9.57 -20.08 -18.08
C ALA A 79 8.78 -18.85 -17.64
N ILE A 80 9.00 -17.71 -18.30
CA ILE A 80 8.26 -16.47 -17.98
C ILE A 80 6.76 -16.66 -18.23
N SER A 81 6.39 -17.15 -19.41
CA SER A 81 4.98 -17.35 -19.76
C SER A 81 4.26 -18.28 -18.78
N LEU A 82 4.89 -19.39 -18.39
CA LEU A 82 4.29 -20.36 -17.48
C LEU A 82 4.25 -19.85 -16.03
N MET A 83 5.30 -19.16 -15.59
CA MET A 83 5.31 -18.56 -14.25
C MET A 83 4.34 -17.38 -14.13
N ASN A 84 4.05 -16.65 -15.20
CA ASN A 84 2.98 -15.66 -15.21
C ASN A 84 1.61 -16.31 -14.93
N GLU A 85 1.30 -17.42 -15.61
CA GLU A 85 0.06 -18.18 -15.37
C GLU A 85 -0.03 -18.73 -13.95
N TYR A 86 1.08 -19.27 -13.43
CA TYR A 86 1.17 -19.76 -12.05
C TYR A 86 0.94 -18.63 -11.05
N SER A 87 1.64 -17.51 -11.22
CA SER A 87 1.59 -16.36 -10.32
C SER A 87 0.19 -15.79 -10.21
N LEU A 88 -0.54 -15.70 -11.33
CA LEU A 88 -1.93 -15.22 -11.30
C LEU A 88 -2.90 -16.20 -10.61
N ALA A 89 -2.52 -17.47 -10.49
CA ALA A 89 -3.38 -18.52 -9.94
C ALA A 89 -3.16 -18.80 -8.45
N VAL A 90 -2.04 -18.36 -7.85
CA VAL A 90 -1.75 -18.62 -6.43
C VAL A 90 -2.79 -17.96 -5.51
N GLN A 91 -3.09 -18.63 -4.39
CA GLN A 91 -4.13 -18.18 -3.45
C GLN A 91 -3.60 -17.94 -2.03
N ASP A 92 -2.53 -18.65 -1.65
CA ASP A 92 -1.87 -18.50 -0.35
C ASP A 92 -1.20 -17.13 -0.25
N ASP A 93 -1.31 -16.50 0.93
CA ASP A 93 -0.84 -15.14 1.11
C ASP A 93 0.69 -15.01 0.99
N ASP A 94 1.46 -16.06 1.29
CA ASP A 94 2.92 -16.03 1.15
C ASP A 94 3.33 -16.20 -0.32
N ASP A 95 2.71 -17.14 -1.03
CA ASP A 95 2.94 -17.32 -2.47
C ASP A 95 2.51 -16.07 -3.28
N ILE A 96 1.48 -15.34 -2.85
CA ILE A 96 1.08 -14.07 -3.50
C ILE A 96 2.16 -13.00 -3.33
N LYS A 97 2.83 -12.93 -2.18
CA LYS A 97 3.95 -12.00 -1.96
C LYS A 97 5.12 -12.35 -2.88
N ASP A 98 5.43 -13.63 -3.00
CA ASP A 98 6.46 -14.11 -3.93
C ASP A 98 6.08 -13.83 -5.40
N ALA A 99 4.79 -13.93 -5.74
CA ALA A 99 4.27 -13.55 -7.05
C ALA A 99 4.42 -12.05 -7.34
N PHE A 100 4.21 -11.18 -6.35
CA PHE A 100 4.51 -9.75 -6.49
C PHE A 100 6.00 -9.50 -6.75
N GLU A 101 6.88 -10.13 -5.96
CA GLU A 101 8.34 -9.99 -6.11
C GLU A 101 8.80 -10.48 -7.50
N TYR A 102 8.33 -11.66 -7.89
CA TYR A 102 8.57 -12.24 -9.21
C TYR A 102 8.19 -11.27 -10.34
N ALA A 103 6.98 -10.73 -10.29
CA ALA A 103 6.47 -9.87 -11.34
C ALA A 103 7.23 -8.55 -11.40
N ALA A 104 7.61 -7.97 -10.26
CA ALA A 104 8.40 -6.74 -10.22
C ALA A 104 9.82 -6.94 -10.77
N VAL A 105 10.53 -7.98 -10.30
CA VAL A 105 11.93 -8.20 -10.67
C VAL A 105 12.09 -8.66 -12.12
N LEU A 106 11.13 -9.44 -12.66
CA LEU A 106 11.15 -9.83 -14.07
C LEU A 106 10.42 -8.83 -14.98
N HIS A 107 10.05 -7.66 -14.48
CA HIS A 107 9.39 -6.61 -15.24
C HIS A 107 8.08 -7.05 -15.95
N GLN A 108 7.29 -7.88 -15.28
CA GLN A 108 6.00 -8.37 -15.78
C GLN A 108 4.86 -7.42 -15.36
N GLU A 109 4.82 -6.23 -15.98
CA GLU A 109 3.88 -5.15 -15.62
C GLU A 109 2.41 -5.59 -15.60
N ASN A 110 1.96 -6.28 -16.64
CA ASN A 110 0.57 -6.75 -16.74
C ASN A 110 0.21 -7.75 -15.64
N VAL A 111 1.18 -8.59 -15.24
CA VAL A 111 1.00 -9.58 -14.17
C VAL A 111 0.95 -8.88 -12.83
N LEU A 112 1.91 -7.99 -12.56
CA LEU A 112 1.96 -7.23 -11.32
C LEU A 112 0.66 -6.42 -11.11
N LYS A 113 0.21 -5.73 -12.16
CA LYS A 113 -1.05 -4.99 -12.15
C LYS A 113 -2.25 -5.90 -11.83
N ALA A 114 -2.37 -7.03 -12.53
CA ALA A 114 -3.47 -7.96 -12.31
C ALA A 114 -3.48 -8.53 -10.88
N LEU A 115 -2.31 -8.88 -10.33
CA LEU A 115 -2.18 -9.36 -8.95
C LEU A 115 -2.60 -8.29 -7.94
N LEU A 116 -2.16 -7.05 -8.12
CA LEU A 116 -2.53 -5.93 -7.25
C LEU A 116 -4.04 -5.69 -7.29
N ASP A 117 -4.64 -5.67 -8.48
CA ASP A 117 -6.08 -5.47 -8.67
C ASP A 117 -6.92 -6.61 -8.05
N GLN A 118 -6.47 -7.86 -8.23
CA GLN A 118 -7.10 -9.08 -7.71
C GLN A 118 -7.10 -9.11 -6.18
N HIS A 119 -6.02 -8.64 -5.55
CA HIS A 119 -5.82 -8.77 -4.11
C HIS A 119 -5.96 -7.48 -3.32
N ARG A 120 -6.35 -6.36 -3.96
CA ARG A 120 -6.44 -5.01 -3.34
C ARG A 120 -7.18 -4.92 -1.99
N ASN A 121 -8.15 -5.81 -1.75
CA ASN A 121 -8.99 -5.79 -0.56
C ASN A 121 -8.47 -6.71 0.58
N LYS A 122 -7.38 -7.47 0.37
CA LYS A 122 -6.82 -8.33 1.41
C LYS A 122 -6.07 -7.48 2.43
N ALA A 123 -6.56 -7.44 3.68
CA ALA A 123 -5.95 -6.68 4.76
C ALA A 123 -4.50 -7.10 5.04
N VAL A 124 -4.21 -8.40 4.99
CA VAL A 124 -2.88 -8.99 5.23
C VAL A 124 -1.84 -8.52 4.20
N LEU A 125 -2.29 -8.13 3.00
CA LEU A 125 -1.41 -7.74 1.90
C LEU A 125 -1.31 -6.22 1.70
N GLN A 126 -1.94 -5.40 2.56
CA GLN A 126 -2.01 -3.94 2.32
C GLN A 126 -0.65 -3.28 2.19
N GLU A 127 0.30 -3.62 3.07
CA GLU A 127 1.66 -3.07 3.02
C GLU A 127 2.36 -3.44 1.70
N TRP A 128 2.16 -4.68 1.24
CA TRP A 128 2.71 -5.17 -0.01
C TRP A 128 2.06 -4.49 -1.22
N ILE A 129 0.73 -4.35 -1.21
CA ILE A 129 -0.02 -3.67 -2.28
C ILE A 129 0.48 -2.23 -2.44
N VAL A 130 0.68 -1.50 -1.35
CA VAL A 130 1.22 -0.13 -1.41
C VAL A 130 2.61 -0.12 -2.03
N VAL A 131 3.53 -0.94 -1.52
CA VAL A 131 4.91 -1.00 -2.03
C VAL A 131 4.94 -1.34 -3.51
N TYR A 132 4.26 -2.41 -3.91
CA TYR A 132 4.31 -2.92 -5.28
C TYR A 132 3.50 -2.08 -6.27
N SER A 133 2.51 -1.30 -5.81
CA SER A 133 1.86 -0.28 -6.64
C SER A 133 2.85 0.83 -7.02
N LEU A 134 3.69 1.27 -6.07
CA LEU A 134 4.75 2.25 -6.36
C LEU A 134 5.80 1.67 -7.32
N PHE A 135 6.17 0.39 -7.17
CA PHE A 135 7.04 -0.28 -8.14
C PHE A 135 6.40 -0.27 -9.54
N LEU A 136 5.13 -0.66 -9.67
CA LEU A 136 4.42 -0.67 -10.95
C LEU A 136 4.40 0.71 -11.61
N GLU A 137 4.11 1.78 -10.86
CA GLU A 137 4.12 3.15 -11.37
C GLU A 137 5.51 3.55 -11.91
N ASN A 138 6.58 3.17 -11.21
CA ASN A 138 7.95 3.48 -11.61
C ASN A 138 8.47 2.59 -12.77
N MET A 139 7.91 1.39 -12.96
CA MET A 139 8.24 0.53 -14.11
C MET A 139 7.75 1.14 -15.41
N VAL A 140 6.53 1.69 -15.41
CA VAL A 140 5.90 2.36 -16.56
C VAL A 140 6.71 3.60 -17.00
N GLU A 141 7.42 4.26 -16.09
CA GLU A 141 8.29 5.39 -16.39
C GLU A 141 9.65 5.00 -17.02
N GLY A 142 9.91 3.73 -17.29
CA GLY A 142 11.14 3.26 -17.93
C GLY A 142 12.38 3.33 -17.01
N LYS A 143 12.19 3.48 -15.70
CA LYS A 143 13.28 3.49 -14.71
C LYS A 143 13.63 2.06 -14.32
N SER A 144 14.37 1.36 -15.19
CA SER A 144 14.69 -0.07 -15.07
C SER A 144 15.68 -0.45 -13.95
N ASN A 145 16.07 0.46 -13.06
CA ASN A 145 17.04 0.15 -12.00
C ASN A 145 16.34 0.06 -10.63
N PRO A 146 16.28 -1.14 -10.02
CA PRO A 146 15.71 -1.34 -8.68
C PRO A 146 16.24 -0.37 -7.61
N GLU A 147 17.51 0.05 -7.69
CA GLU A 147 18.05 1.06 -6.75
C GLU A 147 17.43 2.45 -6.94
N VAL A 148 17.08 2.81 -8.17
CA VAL A 148 16.42 4.08 -8.47
C VAL A 148 14.98 4.04 -7.95
N ILE A 149 14.31 2.89 -8.09
CA ILE A 149 12.96 2.69 -7.58
C ILE A 149 12.96 2.78 -6.05
N ILE A 150 13.88 2.07 -5.37
CA ILE A 150 14.00 2.14 -3.90
C ILE A 150 14.24 3.59 -3.43
N HIS A 151 15.17 4.32 -4.05
CA HIS A 151 15.44 5.72 -3.68
C HIS A 151 14.25 6.64 -3.92
N GLN A 152 13.50 6.43 -5.01
CA GLN A 152 12.30 7.21 -5.31
C GLN A 152 11.17 6.90 -4.34
N VAL A 153 10.92 5.61 -4.06
CA VAL A 153 9.93 5.17 -3.06
C VAL A 153 10.26 5.74 -1.67
N ILE A 154 11.52 5.69 -1.25
CA ILE A 154 11.96 6.30 0.02
C ILE A 154 11.68 7.80 0.03
N ARG A 155 11.95 8.50 -1.08
CA ARG A 155 11.68 9.95 -1.20
C ARG A 155 10.20 10.26 -1.12
N GLU A 156 9.35 9.49 -1.80
CA GLU A 156 7.91 9.69 -1.83
C GLU A 156 7.28 9.39 -0.47
N LEU A 157 7.67 8.27 0.16
CA LEU A 157 7.24 7.92 1.52
C LEU A 157 7.70 8.98 2.52
N ARG A 158 8.93 9.45 2.42
CA ARG A 158 9.44 10.53 3.28
C ARG A 158 8.63 11.81 3.09
N GLY A 159 8.41 12.23 1.84
CA GLY A 159 7.59 13.40 1.57
C GLY A 159 6.14 13.26 2.05
N ALA A 160 5.57 12.05 1.99
CA ALA A 160 4.24 11.78 2.54
C ALA A 160 4.22 11.86 4.08
N ILE A 161 5.23 11.29 4.74
CA ILE A 161 5.40 11.38 6.20
C ILE A 161 5.60 12.83 6.63
N ASP A 162 6.48 13.58 5.97
CA ASP A 162 6.77 14.98 6.28
C ASP A 162 5.49 15.84 6.20
N ARG A 163 4.65 15.64 5.17
CA ARG A 163 3.35 16.33 5.04
C ARG A 163 2.41 16.01 6.19
N VAL A 164 2.31 14.74 6.58
CA VAL A 164 1.46 14.32 7.71
C VAL A 164 1.98 14.87 9.03
N GLU A 165 3.30 14.91 9.23
CA GLU A 165 3.92 15.51 10.41
C GLU A 165 3.66 17.01 10.51
N GLU A 166 3.78 17.75 9.41
CA GLU A 166 3.47 19.19 9.36
C GLU A 166 1.99 19.47 9.68
N GLU A 167 1.06 18.73 9.07
CA GLU A 167 -0.37 18.84 9.37
C GLU A 167 -0.67 18.52 10.85
N CYS A 168 -0.08 17.45 11.38
CA CYS A 168 -0.26 17.06 12.78
C CYS A 168 0.39 18.05 13.76
N ALA A 169 1.49 18.69 13.38
CA ALA A 169 2.15 19.71 14.19
C ALA A 169 1.28 20.96 14.28
N LEU A 170 0.78 21.45 13.14
CA LEU A 170 -0.09 22.64 13.10
C LEU A 170 -1.42 22.39 13.82
N PHE A 171 -2.03 21.22 13.64
CA PHE A 171 -3.23 20.81 14.38
C PHE A 171 -2.99 20.84 15.89
N ARG A 172 -1.90 20.23 16.38
CA ARG A 172 -1.55 20.19 17.82
C ARG A 172 -1.24 21.58 18.39
N GLN A 173 -0.53 22.41 17.64
CA GLN A 173 -0.22 23.77 18.06
C GLN A 173 -1.50 24.60 18.23
N LEU A 174 -2.41 24.57 17.27
CA LEU A 174 -3.63 25.38 17.36
C LEU A 174 -4.62 24.83 18.39
N THR A 175 -4.77 23.51 18.50
CA THR A 175 -5.68 22.90 19.49
C THR A 175 -5.19 23.04 20.93
N SER A 176 -3.88 23.14 21.17
CA SER A 176 -3.34 23.43 22.51
C SER A 176 -3.45 24.92 22.88
N MET A 177 -3.44 25.81 21.90
CA MET A 177 -3.45 27.25 22.11
C MET A 177 -4.87 27.84 22.20
N LEU A 178 -5.79 27.33 21.38
CA LEU A 178 -7.17 27.78 21.30
C LEU A 178 -8.09 26.92 22.16
N THR A 179 -9.05 27.57 22.82
CA THR A 179 -10.11 26.87 23.55
C THR A 179 -11.16 26.33 22.59
N SER A 180 -11.94 25.35 23.03
CA SER A 180 -13.07 24.80 22.27
C SER A 180 -14.05 25.88 21.81
N LYS A 181 -14.31 26.90 22.63
CA LYS A 181 -15.19 28.04 22.27
C LYS A 181 -14.58 28.95 21.21
N GLU A 182 -13.26 29.14 21.22
CA GLU A 182 -12.57 29.91 20.20
C GLU A 182 -12.54 29.17 18.85
N ILE A 183 -12.36 27.84 18.87
CA ILE A 183 -12.49 26.99 17.68
C ILE A 183 -13.92 27.04 17.14
N GLU A 184 -14.95 26.98 18.02
CA GLU A 184 -16.35 27.10 17.63
C GLU A 184 -16.66 28.46 16.96
N VAL A 185 -16.05 29.56 17.44
CA VAL A 185 -16.16 30.88 16.78
C VAL A 185 -15.52 30.84 15.38
N LEU A 186 -14.29 30.31 15.26
CA LEU A 186 -13.60 30.20 13.96
C LEU A 186 -14.39 29.34 12.96
N GLN A 187 -14.98 28.24 13.43
CA GLN A 187 -15.86 27.37 12.65
C GLN A 187 -17.04 28.15 12.05
N ASN A 188 -17.72 28.94 12.88
CA ASN A 188 -18.87 29.71 12.43
C ASN A 188 -18.48 30.85 11.49
N ILE A 189 -17.32 31.48 11.69
CA ILE A 189 -16.78 32.49 10.79
C ILE A 189 -16.42 31.88 9.43
N HIS A 190 -15.80 30.69 9.43
CA HIS A 190 -15.48 29.95 8.20
C HIS A 190 -16.75 29.56 7.43
N LYS A 191 -17.84 29.22 8.12
CA LYS A 191 -19.18 29.00 7.54
C LYS A 191 -19.86 30.27 7.00
N GLY A 192 -19.26 31.45 7.19
CA GLY A 192 -19.79 32.72 6.71
C GLY A 192 -20.80 33.41 7.63
N TYR A 193 -20.98 32.92 8.87
CA TYR A 193 -21.91 33.54 9.81
C TYR A 193 -21.43 34.92 10.28
N LYS A 194 -22.38 35.85 10.40
CA LYS A 194 -22.16 37.18 11.00
C LYS A 194 -22.15 37.07 12.52
N ARG A 195 -21.47 37.99 13.20
CA ARG A 195 -21.30 38.00 14.68
C ARG A 195 -22.62 37.80 15.45
N ARG A 196 -23.71 38.41 14.99
CA ARG A 196 -25.05 38.25 15.57
C ARG A 196 -25.58 36.81 15.47
N GLU A 197 -25.31 36.15 14.36
CA GLU A 197 -25.70 34.75 14.12
C GLU A 197 -24.84 33.82 14.97
N ILE A 198 -23.52 34.07 15.03
CA ILE A 198 -22.60 33.33 15.92
C ILE A 198 -23.04 33.43 17.39
N ALA A 199 -23.38 34.64 17.84
CA ALA A 199 -23.85 34.89 19.20
C ALA A 199 -25.11 34.08 19.51
N LYS A 200 -26.06 34.03 18.58
CA LYS A 200 -27.27 33.19 18.70
C LYS A 200 -26.93 31.71 18.74
N THR A 201 -26.10 31.23 17.81
CA THR A 201 -25.71 29.81 17.71
C THR A 201 -24.99 29.33 18.97
N MET A 202 -24.13 30.18 19.55
CA MET A 202 -23.35 29.86 20.76
C MET A 202 -24.08 30.22 22.07
N TYR A 203 -25.35 30.67 22.00
CA TYR A 203 -26.14 31.14 23.15
C TYR A 203 -25.39 32.17 24.02
N THR A 204 -24.76 33.14 23.38
CA THR A 204 -23.95 34.18 24.04
C THR A 204 -24.25 35.57 23.47
N SER A 205 -23.60 36.61 24.01
CA SER A 205 -23.77 37.98 23.52
C SER A 205 -22.83 38.30 22.35
N GLU A 206 -23.20 39.25 21.47
CA GLU A 206 -22.28 39.77 20.44
C GLU A 206 -21.00 40.36 21.04
N HIS A 207 -21.08 40.90 22.27
CA HIS A 207 -19.92 41.38 23.01
C HIS A 207 -18.96 40.23 23.37
N THR A 208 -19.49 39.10 23.82
CA THR A 208 -18.70 37.90 24.12
C THR A 208 -18.05 37.34 22.87
N VAL A 209 -18.75 37.28 21.73
CA VAL A 209 -18.16 36.89 20.44
C VAL A 209 -17.02 37.81 20.04
N LYS A 210 -17.16 39.14 20.21
CA LYS A 210 -16.06 40.09 19.97
C LYS A 210 -14.86 39.81 20.88
N SER A 211 -15.10 39.42 22.14
CA SER A 211 -14.04 39.05 23.08
C SER A 211 -13.28 37.81 22.62
N HIS A 212 -14.00 36.75 22.24
CA HIS A 212 -13.38 35.55 21.66
C HIS A 212 -12.57 35.86 20.40
N ILE A 213 -13.09 36.68 19.48
CA ILE A 213 -12.36 37.11 18.28
C ILE A 213 -11.05 37.82 18.66
N ARG A 214 -11.06 38.72 19.65
CA ARG A 214 -9.83 39.39 20.09
C ARG A 214 -8.81 38.37 20.61
N ASN A 215 -9.24 37.44 21.48
CA ASN A 215 -8.35 36.43 22.04
C ASN A 215 -7.78 35.51 20.96
N ILE A 216 -8.59 35.12 19.97
CA ILE A 216 -8.15 34.35 18.80
C ILE A 216 -7.05 35.10 18.05
N LEU A 217 -7.27 36.36 17.71
CA LEU A 217 -6.29 37.16 16.96
C LEU A 217 -4.98 37.32 17.75
N THR A 218 -5.07 37.58 19.06
CA THR A 218 -3.89 37.67 19.93
C THR A 218 -3.13 36.36 20.02
N LYS A 219 -3.84 35.23 20.22
CA LYS A 219 -3.21 33.91 20.33
C LYS A 219 -2.57 33.48 19.01
N MET A 220 -3.28 33.67 17.90
CA MET A 220 -2.80 33.26 16.57
C MET A 220 -1.83 34.25 15.94
N GLY A 221 -1.62 35.44 16.53
CA GLY A 221 -0.82 36.51 15.94
C GLY A 221 -1.33 36.97 14.57
N ALA A 222 -2.64 36.88 14.33
CA ALA A 222 -3.26 37.16 13.03
C ALA A 222 -3.80 38.60 12.98
N ASP A 223 -3.66 39.25 11.82
CA ASP A 223 -4.10 40.64 11.63
C ASP A 223 -5.62 40.74 11.50
N ASN A 224 -6.24 39.68 10.98
CA ASN A 224 -7.68 39.65 10.78
C ASN A 224 -8.28 38.26 10.95
N ILE A 225 -9.58 38.23 11.23
CA ILE A 225 -10.28 37.00 11.61
C ILE A 225 -10.50 36.05 10.42
N LYS A 226 -10.47 36.58 9.19
CA LYS A 226 -10.58 35.74 7.99
C LYS A 226 -9.29 34.96 7.77
N GLU A 227 -8.15 35.62 7.97
CA GLU A 227 -6.83 34.97 7.97
C GLU A 227 -6.74 33.90 9.05
N ALA A 228 -7.12 34.22 10.30
CA ALA A 228 -7.17 33.24 11.37
C ALA A 228 -8.06 32.04 11.04
N ALA A 229 -9.24 32.27 10.45
CA ALA A 229 -10.13 31.21 10.00
C ALA A 229 -9.56 30.38 8.84
N ALA A 230 -8.83 31.00 7.90
CA ALA A 230 -8.15 30.29 6.82
C ALA A 230 -7.01 29.42 7.35
N THR A 231 -6.23 29.93 8.31
CA THR A 231 -5.18 29.16 8.99
C THR A 231 -5.76 27.99 9.77
N ALA A 232 -6.85 28.19 10.51
CA ALA A 232 -7.56 27.13 11.21
C ALA A 232 -8.14 26.07 10.26
N HIS A 233 -8.65 26.47 9.09
CA HIS A 233 -9.10 25.53 8.06
C HIS A 233 -7.95 24.70 7.50
N LYS A 234 -6.83 25.33 7.15
CA LYS A 234 -5.62 24.63 6.68
C LYS A 234 -5.09 23.61 7.69
N ALA A 235 -5.24 23.91 8.98
CA ALA A 235 -4.84 23.03 10.07
C ALA A 235 -5.83 21.90 10.36
N ASN A 236 -6.92 21.75 9.58
CA ASN A 236 -7.96 20.74 9.78
C ASN A 236 -8.59 20.74 11.20
N ILE A 237 -8.53 21.87 11.93
CA ILE A 237 -9.18 22.01 13.25
C ILE A 237 -10.65 22.45 13.13
N LEU A 238 -11.05 22.88 11.93
CA LEU A 238 -12.43 23.23 11.61
C LEU A 238 -13.13 21.98 11.06
N GLN A 239 -14.11 21.44 11.78
CA GLN A 239 -14.82 20.23 11.36
C GLN A 239 -15.45 20.42 9.98
N GLN A 240 -15.09 19.59 9.00
CA GLN A 240 -16.00 19.30 7.90
C GLN A 240 -17.02 18.32 8.46
N ASN A 241 -18.28 18.75 8.58
CA ASN A 241 -19.35 17.87 9.02
C ASN A 241 -19.46 16.67 8.07
N THR A 242 -18.91 15.51 8.43
CA THR A 242 -19.47 14.23 8.03
C THR A 242 -20.71 13.98 8.89
N CYS A 243 -21.84 13.80 8.22
CA CYS A 243 -23.09 13.22 8.72
C CYS A 243 -23.80 13.94 9.89
N HIS A 244 -24.69 14.87 9.56
CA HIS A 244 -25.89 15.12 10.37
C HIS A 244 -27.04 14.30 9.78
N ASN A 245 -27.14 13.04 10.21
CA ASN A 245 -28.37 12.27 10.12
C ASN A 245 -29.16 12.62 11.39
N ASP A 246 -30.15 13.50 11.27
CA ASP A 246 -31.29 13.64 12.17
C ASP A 246 -32.16 14.83 11.75
N LYS A 247 -33.16 14.56 10.91
CA LYS A 247 -34.52 15.12 10.92
C LYS A 247 -35.41 14.06 10.26
N LYS A 248 -36.18 13.24 10.99
CA LYS A 248 -37.53 13.58 11.49
C LYS A 248 -38.28 14.46 10.49
N ASP A 249 -39.07 13.80 9.65
CA ASP A 249 -40.51 14.03 9.54
C ASP A 249 -41.20 12.66 9.50
#